data_AF-A0A8T5Q257-F1
#
_entry.id   AF-A0A8T5Q257-F1
#
_cell.length_a   1.000
_cell.length_b   1.000
_cell.length_c   1.000
_cell.angle_alpha   90.00
_cell.angle_beta   90.00
_cell.angle_gamma   90.00
#
_symmetry.space_group_name_H-M   'P 1'
#
loop_
_entity.id
_entity.type
_entity.pdbx_description
1 polymer ?
#
loop_
_entity_poly.entity_id
_entity_poly.type
_entity_poly.pdbx_seq_one_letter_code
_entity_poly.pdbx_strand_id
1 'polypeptide(L)' 'MVKVQKLYSGQLVLTIPKRLAEYEGLKKGMDIEFKKHKEGFILHIRK' A
#
# COMPACT_ATOMS: atom_id res chain seq x y z
N MET A 1 7.84 -2.11 -9.89
CA MET A 1 7.04 -1.01 -10.45
C MET A 1 5.78 -0.86 -9.60
N VAL A 2 5.63 0.27 -8.92
CA VAL A 2 4.42 0.60 -8.14
C VAL A 2 3.58 1.56 -8.98
N LYS A 3 2.28 1.32 -9.10
CA LYS A 3 1.37 2.19 -9.87
C LYS A 3 0.41 2.88 -8.92
N VAL A 4 0.27 4.20 -9.08
CA VAL A 4 -0.74 5.00 -8.39
C VAL A 4 -1.89 5.26 -9.37
N GLN A 5 -3.12 4.96 -8.96
CA GLN A 5 -4.32 5.21 -9.76
C GLN A 5 -5.39 5.86 -8.88
N LYS A 6 -6.04 6.91 -9.38
CA LYS A 6 -7.21 7.51 -8.74
C LYS A 6 -8.45 7.00 -9.46
N LEU A 7 -9.34 6.33 -8.75
CA LEU A 7 -10.63 5.88 -9.28
C LEU A 7 -11.63 7.03 -9.30
N TYR A 8 -12.63 6.94 -10.17
CA TYR A 8 -13.72 7.92 -10.25
C TYR A 8 -14.51 8.06 -8.94
N SER A 9 -14.51 7.03 -8.09
CA SER A 9 -15.07 7.05 -6.73
C SER A 9 -14.31 7.96 -5.75
N GLY A 10 -13.17 8.54 -6.16
CA GLY A 10 -12.27 9.30 -5.30
C GLY A 10 -11.24 8.43 -4.55
N GLN A 11 -11.33 7.10 -4.65
CA GLN A 11 -10.40 6.19 -4.01
C GLN A 11 -9.03 6.19 -4.70
N LEU A 12 -7.96 6.26 -3.91
CA LEU A 12 -6.59 6.09 -4.37
C LEU A 12 -6.18 4.61 -4.25
N VAL A 13 -5.71 4.04 -5.35
CA VAL A 13 -5.25 2.65 -5.44
C VAL A 13 -3.75 2.63 -5.68
N LEU A 14 -3.04 1.92 -4.81
CA LEU A 14 -1.61 1.64 -4.93
C LEU A 14 -1.42 0.18 -5.32
N THR A 15 -0.88 -0.07 -6.50
CA THR A 15 -0.56 -1.43 -6.95
C THR A 15 0.84 -1.81 -6.48
N ILE A 16 0.90 -2.83 -5.63
CA ILE A 16 2.15 -3.40 -5.11
C ILE A 16 2.49 -4.66 -5.92
N PRO A 17 3.73 -4.81 -6.42
CA PRO A 17 4.17 -6.04 -7.09
C PRO A 17 3.99 -7.28 -6.20
N LYS A 18 3.53 -8.39 -6.80
CA LYS A 18 3.27 -9.66 -6.10
C LYS A 18 4.46 -10.11 -5.23
N ARG A 19 5.69 -10.07 -5.76
CA ARG A 19 6.89 -10.48 -5.01
C ARG A 19 7.13 -9.67 -3.74
N LEU A 20 6.87 -8.36 -3.78
CA LEU A 20 7.03 -7.49 -2.61
C LEU A 20 5.89 -7.74 -1.60
N ALA A 21 4.67 -7.92 -2.10
CA ALA A 21 3.54 -8.28 -1.25
C ALA A 21 3.77 -9.60 -0.52
N GLU A 22 4.32 -10.62 -1.18
CA GLU A 22 4.66 -11.90 -0.57
C GLU A 22 5.81 -11.78 0.45
N TYR A 23 6.87 -11.04 0.11
CA TYR A 23 8.00 -10.78 1.01
C TYR A 23 7.56 -10.08 2.30
N GLU A 24 6.69 -9.09 2.18
CA GLU A 24 6.15 -8.32 3.31
C GLU A 24 4.93 -9.01 3.98
N GLY A 25 4.48 -10.17 3.46
CA GLY A 25 3.35 -10.91 4.01
C GLY A 25 1.98 -10.25 3.83
N LEU A 26 1.82 -9.33 2.86
CA LEU A 26 0.57 -8.65 2.56
C LEU A 26 -0.50 -9.63 2.05
N LYS A 27 -1.66 -9.67 2.71
CA LYS A 27 -2.81 -10.48 2.30
C LYS A 27 -3.99 -9.60 1.88
N LYS A 28 -4.85 -10.13 1.01
CA LYS A 28 -6.09 -9.45 0.62
C LYS A 28 -6.98 -9.25 1.86
N GLY A 29 -7.49 -8.04 2.03
CA GLY A 29 -8.36 -7.68 3.16
C GLY A 29 -7.62 -7.35 4.46
N MET A 30 -6.30 -7.22 4.41
CA MET A 30 -5.50 -6.79 5.56
C MET A 30 -5.57 -5.28 5.76
N ASP A 31 -5.72 -4.85 7.00
CA ASP A 31 -5.63 -3.44 7.38
C ASP A 31 -4.18 -2.99 7.47
N ILE A 32 -3.88 -1.84 6.87
CA ILE A 32 -2.55 -1.22 6.87
C ILE A 32 -2.66 0.22 7.34
N GLU A 33 -1.65 0.69 8.07
CA GLU A 33 -1.62 2.05 8.58
C GLU A 33 -0.59 2.88 7.81
N PHE A 34 -1.02 4.04 7.30
CA PHE A 34 -0.11 5.01 6.71
C PHE A 34 0.44 5.92 7.80
N LYS A 35 1.76 5.91 7.98
CA LYS A 35 2.45 6.91 8.82
C LYS A 35 3.07 7.98 7.93
N LYS A 36 2.93 9.25 8.35
CA LYS A 36 3.57 10.38 7.67
C LYS A 36 5.09 10.31 7.89
N HIS A 37 5.84 10.41 6.81
CA HIS A 37 7.29 10.57 6.81
C HIS A 37 7.66 11.93 6.20
N LYS A 38 8.88 12.42 6.45
CA LYS A 38 9.33 13.75 5.99
C LYS A 38 9.21 13.93 4.48
N GLU A 39 9.39 12.84 3.72
CA GLU A 39 9.43 12.82 2.26
C GLU A 39 8.34 11.93 1.64
N GLY A 40 7.32 11.50 2.41
CA GLY A 40 6.27 10.64 1.88
C GLY A 40 5.45 9.91 2.94
N PHE A 41 4.97 8.72 2.58
CA PHE A 41 4.21 7.85 3.47
C PHE A 41 4.94 6.54 3.67
N ILE A 42 4.96 6.04 4.90
CA ILE A 42 5.42 4.69 5.23
C ILE A 42 4.20 3.83 5.49
N LEU A 43 4.14 2.71 4.79
CA LEU A 43 3.17 1.65 5.04
C LEU A 43 3.65 0.83 6.24
N HIS A 44 2.94 0.91 7.36
CA HIS A 44 3.20 0.06 8.51
C HIS A 44 2.23 -1.11 8.50
N ILE A 45 2.79 -2.32 8.38
CA ILE A 45 2.04 -3.57 8.42
C ILE A 45 1.95 -3.99 9.89
N ARG A 46 0.74 -3.92 10.47
CA ARG A 46 0.50 -4.49 11.80
C ARG A 46 0.54 -6.01 11.64
N LYS A 47 1.50 -6.67 12.28
CA LYS A 47 1.58 -8.14 12.36
C LYS A 47 0.51 -8.69 13.30
#